data_AF-A0A1H1GJ02-F1
#
_entry.id   AF-A0A1H1GJ02-F1
#
_cell.length_a   1.000
_cell.length_b   1.000
_cell.length_c   1.000
_cell.angle_alpha   90.00
_cell.angle_beta   90.00
_cell.angle_gamma   90.00
#
_symmetry.space_group_name_H-M   'P 1'
#
loop_
_entity.id
_entity.type
_entity.pdbx_description
1 polymer ?
#
loop_
_entity_poly.entity_id
_entity_poly.type
_entity_poly.pdbx_seq_one_letter_code
_entity_poly.pdbx_strand_id
1 'polypeptide(L)'
;MMQSRRIDPLLRRAQEHEDSVARELADRQRALALQESRLEELRQYAEDYANSQMAATSPAQLANRRAFLDRIDQALKQQLQTVDRSRANVDIERDRLLLASRDKQVLEQLAASYRVQEKQIVDRRDQREMDDLGARRARLAATAIQEGDA
;
A
#
# COMPACT_ATOMS: atom_id res chain seq x y z
N MET A 1 -26.23 4.68 18.44
CA MET A 1 -25.20 3.83 17.79
C MET A 1 -23.83 4.29 18.25
N MET A 2 -22.89 3.37 18.45
CA MET A 2 -21.50 3.70 18.78
C MET A 2 -20.81 4.42 17.61
N GLN A 3 -20.07 5.47 17.91
CA GLN A 3 -19.35 6.32 16.95
C GLN A 3 -18.24 5.55 16.25
N SER A 4 -17.61 4.58 16.93
CA SER A 4 -16.64 3.64 16.36
C SER A 4 -17.21 2.89 15.15
N ARG A 5 -18.45 2.39 15.26
CA ARG A 5 -19.13 1.65 14.18
C ARG A 5 -19.47 2.49 12.96
N ARG A 6 -19.48 3.82 13.08
CA ARG A 6 -19.74 4.74 11.95
C ARG A 6 -18.50 4.96 11.09
N ILE A 7 -17.30 4.69 11.62
CA ILE A 7 -16.05 4.78 10.86
C ILE A 7 -15.78 3.50 10.05
N ASP A 8 -16.29 2.35 10.47
CA ASP A 8 -16.02 1.06 9.81
C ASP A 8 -16.23 1.08 8.28
N PRO A 9 -17.27 1.73 7.71
CA PRO A 9 -17.41 1.82 6.26
C PRO A 9 -16.32 2.65 5.58
N LEU A 10 -15.85 3.72 6.23
CA LEU A 10 -14.75 4.56 5.73
C LEU A 10 -13.44 3.80 5.77
N LEU A 11 -13.19 3.06 6.86
CA LEU A 11 -12.01 2.22 7.00
C LEU A 11 -11.98 1.11 5.94
N ARG A 12 -13.12 0.45 5.69
CA ARG A 12 -13.23 -0.55 4.64
C ARG A 12 -12.93 0.03 3.26
N ARG A 13 -13.47 1.21 2.95
CA ARG A 13 -13.20 1.90 1.69
C ARG A 13 -11.72 2.27 1.54
N ALA A 14 -11.07 2.72 2.62
CA ALA A 14 -9.65 3.03 2.61
C ALA A 14 -8.78 1.78 2.41
N GLN A 15 -9.15 0.65 3.04
CA GLN A 15 -8.53 -0.66 2.80
C GLN A 15 -8.66 -1.09 1.34
N GLU A 16 -9.89 -1.05 0.79
CA GLU A 16 -10.14 -1.42 -0.61
C GLU A 16 -9.34 -0.54 -1.59
N HIS A 17 -9.19 0.75 -1.27
CA HIS A 17 -8.38 1.66 -2.07
C HIS A 17 -6.88 1.33 -2.00
N GLU A 18 -6.34 1.12 -0.79
CA GLU A 18 -4.94 0.69 -0.59
C GLU A 18 -4.65 -0.61 -1.35
N ASP A 19 -5.54 -1.60 -1.25
CA ASP A 19 -5.39 -2.88 -1.95
C ASP A 19 -5.43 -2.71 -3.48
N SER A 20 -6.26 -1.81 -3.99
CA SER A 20 -6.31 -1.49 -5.42
C SER A 20 -4.99 -0.88 -5.89
N VAL A 21 -4.46 0.12 -5.18
CA VAL A 21 -3.20 0.79 -5.53
C VAL A 21 -2.02 -0.17 -5.40
N ALA A 22 -2.02 -1.06 -4.40
CA ALA A 22 -1.00 -2.09 -4.25
C ALA A 22 -0.97 -3.06 -5.45
N ARG A 23 -2.14 -3.45 -5.97
CA ARG A 23 -2.23 -4.27 -7.19
C ARG A 23 -1.71 -3.52 -8.41
N GLU A 24 -2.08 -2.25 -8.57
CA GLU A 24 -1.57 -1.40 -9.67
C GLU A 24 -0.05 -1.27 -9.61
N LEU A 25 0.54 -1.05 -8.43
CA LEU A 25 1.98 -1.01 -8.24
C LEU A 25 2.64 -2.34 -8.66
N ALA A 26 2.07 -3.48 -8.25
CA ALA A 26 2.58 -4.79 -8.64
C ALA A 26 2.55 -4.99 -10.17
N ASP A 27 1.49 -4.52 -10.84
CA ASP A 27 1.38 -4.56 -12.31
C ASP A 27 2.45 -3.69 -12.97
N ARG A 28 2.70 -2.47 -12.44
CA ARG A 28 3.76 -1.60 -12.94
C ARG A 28 5.15 -2.20 -12.75
N GLN A 29 5.40 -2.84 -11.61
CA GLN A 29 6.67 -3.52 -11.34
C GLN A 29 6.91 -4.69 -12.30
N ARG A 30 5.87 -5.49 -12.59
CA ARG A 30 5.96 -6.56 -13.60
C ARG A 30 6.23 -6.00 -15.00
N ALA A 31 5.57 -4.89 -15.36
CA ALA A 31 5.82 -4.21 -16.63
C ALA A 31 7.26 -3.68 -16.72
N LEU A 32 7.79 -3.09 -15.65
CA LEU A 32 9.18 -2.63 -15.59
C LEU A 32 10.16 -3.79 -15.78
N ALA A 33 9.99 -4.89 -15.04
CA ALA A 33 10.86 -6.06 -15.16
C ALA A 33 10.88 -6.61 -16.59
N LEU A 34 9.73 -6.62 -17.27
CA LEU A 34 9.67 -7.01 -18.68
C LEU A 34 10.45 -6.05 -19.60
N GLN A 35 10.37 -4.74 -19.38
CA GLN A 35 11.12 -3.77 -20.19
C GLN A 35 12.63 -3.85 -19.95
N GLU A 36 13.04 -4.14 -18.70
CA GLU A 36 14.45 -4.34 -18.34
C GLU A 36 15.00 -5.64 -18.97
N SER A 37 14.23 -6.74 -18.95
CA SER A 37 14.60 -7.98 -19.67
C SER A 37 14.83 -7.73 -21.15
N ARG A 38 13.88 -7.04 -21.81
CA ARG A 38 14.00 -6.71 -23.24
C ARG A 38 15.20 -5.83 -23.56
N LEU A 39 15.53 -4.89 -22.66
CA LEU A 39 16.72 -4.05 -22.82
C LEU A 39 17.99 -4.91 -22.76
N GLU A 40 18.04 -5.84 -21.81
CA GLU A 40 19.19 -6.74 -21.64
C GLU A 40 19.35 -7.68 -22.84
N GLU A 41 18.25 -8.29 -23.29
CA GLU A 41 18.23 -9.10 -24.51
C GLU A 41 18.74 -8.33 -25.73
N LEU A 42 18.32 -7.07 -25.89
CA LEU A 42 18.76 -6.22 -27.00
C LEU A 42 20.25 -5.86 -26.90
N ARG A 43 20.77 -5.65 -25.68
CA ARG A 43 22.21 -5.42 -25.44
C ARG A 43 23.04 -6.65 -25.75
N GLN A 44 22.62 -7.81 -25.27
CA GLN A 44 23.29 -9.08 -25.56
C GLN A 44 23.32 -9.34 -27.07
N TYR A 45 22.18 -9.16 -27.74
CA TYR A 45 22.10 -9.31 -29.19
C TYR A 45 23.04 -8.37 -29.94
N ALA A 46 23.16 -7.12 -29.48
CA ALA A 46 24.07 -6.14 -30.07
C ALA A 46 25.55 -6.56 -29.94
N GLU A 47 25.92 -7.06 -28.78
CA GLU A 47 27.27 -7.55 -28.49
C GLU A 47 27.60 -8.81 -29.31
N ASP A 48 26.69 -9.78 -29.32
CA ASP A 48 26.83 -11.03 -30.09
C ASP A 48 26.96 -10.73 -31.59
N TYR A 49 26.17 -9.78 -32.10
CA TYR A 49 26.26 -9.34 -33.49
C TYR A 49 27.61 -8.65 -33.80
N ALA A 50 28.10 -7.80 -32.88
CA ALA A 50 29.38 -7.12 -33.06
C ALA A 50 30.55 -8.12 -33.10
N ASN A 51 30.51 -9.15 -32.25
CA ASN A 51 31.54 -10.18 -32.10
C ASN A 51 31.51 -11.24 -33.21
N SER A 52 30.34 -11.64 -33.70
CA SER A 52 30.19 -12.69 -34.73
C SER A 52 30.64 -12.26 -36.13
N GLN A 53 30.63 -10.96 -36.44
CA GLN A 53 30.88 -10.45 -37.79
C GLN A 53 32.37 -10.16 -38.10
N MET A 54 33.30 -11.02 -37.64
CA MET A 54 34.75 -10.83 -37.77
C MET A 54 35.32 -10.81 -39.22
N ALA A 55 34.51 -10.96 -40.28
CA ALA A 55 35.02 -11.06 -41.66
C ALA A 55 34.13 -10.40 -42.72
N ALA A 56 33.66 -9.16 -42.50
CA ALA A 56 33.09 -8.38 -43.60
C ALA A 56 34.21 -7.97 -44.58
N THR A 57 34.24 -8.57 -45.77
CA THR A 57 35.34 -8.41 -46.74
C THR A 57 34.98 -7.51 -47.92
N SER A 58 33.69 -7.27 -48.18
CA SER A 58 33.25 -6.38 -49.26
C SER A 58 32.75 -5.01 -48.77
N PRO A 59 32.91 -3.93 -49.56
CA PRO A 59 32.39 -2.60 -49.21
C PRO A 59 30.87 -2.60 -48.93
N ALA A 60 30.10 -3.39 -49.68
CA ALA A 60 28.65 -3.53 -49.47
C ALA A 60 28.32 -4.20 -48.12
N GLN A 61 29.08 -5.22 -47.71
CA GLN A 61 28.92 -5.87 -46.40
C GLN A 61 29.26 -4.91 -45.25
N LEU A 62 30.30 -4.10 -45.41
CA LEU A 62 30.68 -3.08 -44.42
C LEU A 62 29.59 -2.01 -44.27
N ALA A 63 29.03 -1.51 -45.37
CA ALA A 63 27.93 -0.55 -45.36
C ALA A 63 26.67 -1.11 -44.70
N ASN A 64 26.29 -2.35 -45.04
CA ASN A 64 25.14 -3.03 -44.43
C ASN A 64 25.33 -3.25 -42.93
N ARG A 65 26.53 -3.66 -42.50
CA ARG A 65 26.88 -3.80 -41.09
C ARG A 65 26.71 -2.47 -40.35
N ARG A 66 27.22 -1.38 -40.92
CA ARG A 66 27.12 -0.06 -40.27
C ARG A 66 25.67 0.37 -40.10
N ALA A 67 24.87 0.26 -41.17
CA ALA A 67 23.45 0.61 -41.13
C ALA A 67 22.67 -0.21 -40.09
N PHE A 68 23.01 -1.48 -39.92
CA PHE A 68 22.39 -2.33 -38.92
C PHE A 68 22.78 -1.95 -37.49
N LEU A 69 24.06 -1.66 -37.24
CA LEU A 69 24.52 -1.17 -35.94
C LEU A 69 23.86 0.16 -35.57
N ASP A 70 23.69 1.06 -36.55
CA ASP A 70 22.98 2.32 -36.32
C ASP A 70 21.50 2.10 -35.94
N ARG A 71 20.83 1.08 -36.53
CA ARG A 71 19.47 0.69 -36.13
C ARG A 71 19.40 0.11 -34.73
N ILE A 72 20.38 -0.72 -34.35
CA ILE A 72 20.48 -1.26 -32.99
C ILE A 72 20.66 -0.14 -31.98
N ASP A 73 21.56 0.81 -32.23
CA ASP A 73 21.79 1.95 -31.34
C ASP A 73 20.51 2.80 -31.16
N GLN A 74 19.76 3.02 -32.25
CA GLN A 74 18.45 3.68 -32.18
C GLN A 74 17.44 2.89 -31.34
N ALA A 75 17.36 1.57 -31.54
CA ALA A 75 16.46 0.71 -30.79
C ALA A 75 16.82 0.67 -29.29
N LEU A 76 18.11 0.61 -28.95
CA LEU A 76 18.61 0.67 -27.57
C LEU A 76 18.22 1.99 -26.90
N LYS A 77 18.41 3.12 -27.58
CA LYS A 77 18.00 4.43 -27.07
C LYS A 77 16.49 4.50 -26.80
N GLN A 78 15.67 3.96 -27.69
CA GLN A 78 14.22 3.90 -27.51
C GLN A 78 13.81 2.96 -26.35
N GLN A 79 14.47 1.81 -26.23
CA GLN A 79 14.20 0.86 -25.16
C GLN A 79 14.62 1.42 -23.79
N LEU A 80 15.76 2.11 -23.72
CA LEU A 80 16.20 2.84 -22.51
C LEU A 80 15.15 3.88 -22.08
N GLN A 81 14.69 4.73 -22.99
CA GLN A 81 13.63 5.69 -22.69
C GLN A 81 12.34 5.01 -22.21
N THR A 82 12.03 3.82 -22.74
CA THR A 82 10.86 3.04 -22.32
C THR A 82 11.03 2.50 -20.90
N VAL A 83 12.22 1.98 -20.56
CA VAL A 83 12.56 1.56 -19.19
C VAL A 83 12.49 2.73 -18.22
N ASP A 84 13.07 3.89 -18.57
CA ASP A 84 13.07 5.08 -17.72
C ASP A 84 11.65 5.58 -17.43
N ARG A 85 10.78 5.61 -18.44
CA ARG A 85 9.34 5.91 -18.25
C ARG A 85 8.66 4.89 -17.35
N SER A 86 8.98 3.60 -17.52
CA SER A 86 8.41 2.55 -16.68
C SER A 86 8.86 2.66 -15.22
N ARG A 87 10.11 3.06 -14.96
CA ARG A 87 10.63 3.34 -13.62
C ARG A 87 9.89 4.50 -12.98
N ALA A 88 9.74 5.62 -13.71
CA ALA A 88 8.98 6.77 -13.24
C ALA A 88 7.52 6.40 -12.90
N ASN A 89 6.88 5.54 -13.70
CA ASN A 89 5.53 5.06 -13.40
C ASN A 89 5.47 4.22 -12.12
N VAL A 90 6.46 3.35 -11.88
CA VAL A 90 6.56 2.58 -10.63
C VAL A 90 6.69 3.52 -9.43
N ASP A 91 7.51 4.57 -9.53
CA ASP A 91 7.71 5.53 -8.46
C ASP A 91 6.43 6.32 -8.15
N ILE A 92 5.67 6.72 -9.18
CA ILE A 92 4.35 7.35 -9.01
C ILE A 92 3.38 6.43 -8.24
N GLU A 93 3.32 5.14 -8.59
CA GLU A 93 2.42 4.21 -7.88
C GLU A 93 2.92 3.90 -6.45
N ARG A 94 4.23 3.94 -6.19
CA ARG A 94 4.78 3.84 -4.83
C ARG A 94 4.32 5.01 -3.96
N ASP A 95 4.39 6.22 -4.49
CA ASP A 95 3.95 7.43 -3.79
C ASP A 95 2.44 7.39 -3.52
N ARG A 96 1.64 6.92 -4.48
CA ARG A 96 0.20 6.71 -4.29
C ARG A 96 -0.10 5.68 -3.20
N LEU A 97 0.62 4.57 -3.18
CA LEU A 97 0.45 3.55 -2.14
C LEU A 97 0.78 4.13 -0.77
N LEU A 98 1.87 4.89 -0.64
CA LEU A 98 2.25 5.55 0.60
C LEU A 98 1.15 6.49 1.12
N LEU A 99 0.51 7.26 0.23
CA LEU A 99 -0.62 8.13 0.59
C LEU A 99 -1.84 7.32 1.03
N ALA A 100 -2.23 6.29 0.27
CA ALA A 100 -3.37 5.43 0.62
C ALA A 100 -3.17 4.73 1.99
N SER A 101 -1.96 4.22 2.25
CA SER A 101 -1.61 3.62 3.55
C SER A 101 -1.71 4.63 4.69
N ARG A 102 -1.27 5.88 4.48
CA ARG A 102 -1.38 6.95 5.48
C ARG A 102 -2.84 7.30 5.79
N ASP A 103 -3.67 7.45 4.77
CA ASP A 103 -5.10 7.78 4.94
C ASP A 103 -5.82 6.69 5.72
N LYS A 104 -5.55 5.42 5.41
CA LYS A 104 -6.07 4.28 6.18
C LYS A 104 -5.59 4.33 7.63
N GLN A 105 -4.29 4.53 7.87
CA GLN A 105 -3.72 4.58 9.21
C GLN A 105 -4.37 5.68 10.07
N VAL A 106 -4.67 6.85 9.48
CA VAL A 106 -5.38 7.94 10.17
C VAL A 106 -6.78 7.49 10.61
N LEU A 107 -7.51 6.80 9.73
CA LEU A 107 -8.85 6.28 10.05
C LEU A 107 -8.79 5.18 11.15
N GLU A 108 -7.77 4.32 11.13
CA GLU A 108 -7.55 3.32 12.17
C GLU A 108 -7.29 3.95 13.54
N GLN A 109 -6.44 4.98 13.59
CA GLN A 109 -6.16 5.72 14.82
C GLN A 109 -7.42 6.42 15.34
N LEU A 110 -8.21 7.02 14.44
CA LEU A 110 -9.47 7.66 14.81
C LEU A 110 -10.48 6.64 15.36
N ALA A 111 -10.64 5.49 14.70
CA ALA A 111 -11.50 4.41 15.18
C ALA A 111 -11.05 3.89 16.56
N ALA A 112 -9.74 3.72 16.77
CA ALA A 112 -9.19 3.31 18.05
C ALA A 112 -9.49 4.35 19.15
N SER A 113 -9.35 5.64 18.85
CA SER A 113 -9.68 6.72 19.79
C SER A 113 -11.14 6.69 20.24
N TYR A 114 -12.08 6.45 19.31
CA TYR A 114 -13.50 6.33 19.65
C TYR A 114 -13.79 5.09 20.49
N ARG A 115 -13.16 3.95 20.21
CA ARG A 115 -13.31 2.74 21.04
C ARG A 115 -12.86 2.97 22.48
N VAL A 116 -11.75 3.70 22.68
CA VAL A 116 -11.27 4.07 24.03
C VAL A 116 -12.28 4.98 24.73
N GLN A 117 -12.78 6.01 24.06
CA GLN A 117 -13.77 6.93 24.64
C GLN A 117 -15.08 6.22 25.01
N GLU A 118 -15.58 5.35 24.11
CA GLU A 118 -16.79 4.56 24.35
C GLU A 118 -16.63 3.63 25.54
N LYS A 119 -15.48 2.95 25.66
CA LYS A 119 -15.16 2.11 26.81
C LYS A 119 -15.19 2.92 28.11
N GLN A 120 -14.55 4.09 28.15
CA GLN A 120 -14.57 4.95 29.33
C GLN A 120 -15.97 5.44 29.74
N ILE A 121 -16.88 5.62 28.77
CA ILE A 121 -18.26 6.01 29.04
C ILE A 121 -19.03 4.83 29.64
N VAL A 122 -18.86 3.63 29.07
CA VAL A 122 -19.45 2.39 29.56
C VAL A 122 -18.95 2.08 30.97
N ASP A 123 -17.64 2.06 31.18
CA ASP A 123 -17.02 1.79 32.49
C ASP A 123 -17.51 2.77 33.56
N ARG A 124 -17.64 4.07 33.22
CA ARG A 124 -18.19 5.08 34.14
C ARG A 124 -19.66 4.88 34.48
N ARG A 125 -20.47 4.44 33.51
CA ARG A 125 -21.88 4.14 33.74
C ARG A 125 -22.03 2.91 34.63
N ASP A 126 -21.30 1.85 34.30
CA ASP A 126 -21.37 0.58 35.01
C ASP A 126 -20.88 0.73 36.46
N GLN A 127 -19.83 1.54 36.69
CA GLN A 127 -19.39 1.90 38.05
C GLN A 127 -20.49 2.62 38.85
N ARG A 128 -21.16 3.62 38.26
CA ARG A 128 -22.26 4.34 38.91
C ARG A 128 -23.42 3.41 39.28
N GLU A 129 -23.78 2.49 38.39
CA GLU A 129 -24.83 1.50 38.66
C GLU A 129 -24.45 0.56 39.82
N MET A 130 -23.18 0.13 39.89
CA MET A 130 -22.69 -0.68 41.01
C MET A 130 -22.68 0.09 42.33
N ASP A 131 -22.26 1.36 42.32
CA ASP A 131 -22.25 2.22 43.50
C ASP A 131 -23.68 2.46 44.02
N ASP A 132 -24.65 2.70 43.13
CA ASP A 132 -26.06 2.89 43.48
C ASP A 132 -26.68 1.63 44.10
N LEU A 133 -26.40 0.45 43.53
CA LEU A 133 -26.82 -0.83 44.08
C LEU A 133 -26.17 -1.10 45.43
N GLY A 134 -24.88 -0.80 45.58
CA GLY A 134 -24.15 -0.89 46.84
C GLY A 134 -24.76 0.00 47.92
N ALA A 135 -25.01 1.28 47.60
CA ALA A 135 -25.63 2.23 48.52
C ALA A 135 -27.06 1.82 48.91
N ARG A 136 -27.85 1.27 47.98
CA ARG A 136 -29.19 0.76 48.28
C ARG A 136 -29.13 -0.44 49.23
N ARG A 137 -28.22 -1.39 49.00
CA ARG A 137 -28.02 -2.54 49.90
C ARG A 137 -27.58 -2.11 51.29
N ALA A 138 -26.63 -1.17 51.38
CA ALA A 138 -26.17 -0.63 52.66
C ALA A 138 -27.31 0.05 53.44
N ARG A 139 -28.15 0.84 52.76
CA ARG A 139 -29.34 1.46 53.39
C ARG A 139 -30.34 0.42 53.92
N LEU A 140 -30.64 -0.62 53.13
CA LEU A 140 -31.56 -1.69 53.56
C LEU A 140 -31.01 -2.49 54.75
N ALA A 141 -29.70 -2.73 54.79
CA ALA A 141 -29.07 -3.40 55.92
C ALA A 141 -29.14 -2.54 57.20
N ALA A 142 -28.91 -1.23 57.08
CA ALA A 142 -28.99 -0.31 58.21
C ALA A 142 -30.41 -0.22 58.80
N THR A 143 -31.44 -0.20 57.96
CA THR A 143 -32.84 -0.20 58.44
C THR A 143 -33.21 -1.52 59.12
N ALA A 144 -32.75 -2.66 58.61
CA ALA A 144 -33.02 -3.96 59.22
C ALA A 144 -32.34 -4.12 60.60
N ILE A 145 -31.16 -3.54 60.79
CA ILE A 145 -30.49 -3.50 62.11
C ILE A 145 -31.28 -2.62 63.08
N GLN A 146 -31.79 -1.46 62.63
CA GLN A 146 -32.61 -0.57 63.46
C GLN A 146 -33.96 -1.18 63.86
N GLU A 147 -34.57 -2.03 63.03
CA GLU A 147 -35.83 -2.71 63.34
C GLU A 147 -35.65 -3.96 64.22
N GLY A 148 -34.45 -4.54 64.30
CA GLY A 148 -34.16 -5.70 65.15
C GLY A 148 -33.77 -5.37 66.59
N ASP A 149 -33.42 -4.12 66.88
CA ASP A 149 -33.08 -3.59 68.21
C ASP A 149 -34.27 -2.87 68.91
N ALA A 150 -35.47 -2.95 68.33
CA ALA A 150 -36.74 -2.43 68.87
C ALA A 150 -37.66 -3.58 69.32
#